data_AF-A0A3M1AI58-F1
#
_entry.id   AF-A0A3M1AI58-F1
#
_cell.length_a   1.000
_cell.length_b   1.000
_cell.length_c   1.000
_cell.angle_alpha   90.00
_cell.angle_beta   90.00
_cell.angle_gamma   90.00
#
_symmetry.space_group_name_H-M   'P 1'
#
loop_
_entity.id
_entity.type
_entity.pdbx_description
1 polymer ?
#
loop_
_entity_poly.entity_id
_entity_poly.type
_entity_poly.pdbx_seq_one_letter_code
_entity_poly.pdbx_strand_id
1 'polypeptide(L)'
;LDLAEVGPLHFARPEGERFRAIDLARAALAQGGSAPAILSVADEEAVAAFLTRRIPFSAILPVVEETMSRVPTAPIDRPSDLAEAEREARTAAQARIARIGGNASPTPRRHAGVRVPMYQEERF
;
A
#
# COMPACT_ATOMS: atom_id res chain seq x y z
N LEU A 1 -24.75 10.30 -14.14
CA LEU A 1 -24.49 8.86 -14.30
C LEU A 1 -25.67 8.28 -15.04
N ASP A 2 -25.48 7.82 -16.27
CA ASP A 2 -26.49 7.09 -17.04
C ASP A 2 -26.09 5.61 -17.08
N LEU A 3 -26.85 4.75 -16.40
CA LEU A 3 -26.51 3.33 -16.28
C LEU A 3 -26.67 2.57 -17.60
N ALA A 4 -27.43 3.11 -18.57
CA ALA A 4 -27.57 2.49 -19.88
C ALA A 4 -26.28 2.59 -20.72
N GLU A 5 -25.43 3.59 -20.46
CA GLU A 5 -24.16 3.80 -21.17
C GLU A 5 -22.94 3.14 -20.49
N VAL A 6 -23.06 2.74 -19.22
CA VAL A 6 -21.94 2.25 -18.38
C VAL A 6 -21.50 0.82 -18.75
N GLY A 7 -22.34 0.06 -19.45
CA GLY A 7 -22.09 -1.35 -19.79
C GLY A 7 -22.24 -2.31 -18.60
N PRO A 8 -21.93 -3.60 -18.78
CA PRO A 8 -22.11 -4.62 -17.75
C PRO A 8 -21.22 -4.41 -16.53
N LEU A 9 -21.78 -4.60 -15.33
CA LEU A 9 -21.03 -4.57 -14.08
C LEU A 9 -20.52 -5.97 -13.73
N HIS A 10 -19.19 -6.10 -13.61
CA HIS A 10 -18.55 -7.34 -13.21
C HIS A 10 -18.08 -7.26 -11.76
N PHE A 11 -18.37 -8.30 -10.98
CA PHE A 11 -17.98 -8.40 -9.58
C PHE A 11 -17.07 -9.61 -9.37
N ALA A 12 -16.01 -9.43 -8.60
CA ALA A 12 -15.09 -10.48 -8.22
C ALA A 12 -14.55 -10.25 -6.80
N ARG A 13 -14.23 -11.33 -6.11
CA ARG A 13 -13.55 -11.24 -4.81
C ARG A 13 -12.07 -10.89 -5.03
N PRO A 14 -11.47 -9.99 -4.24
CA PRO A 14 -10.04 -9.76 -4.30
C PRO A 14 -9.26 -11.03 -4.00
N GLU A 15 -8.23 -11.31 -4.79
CA GLU A 15 -7.31 -12.41 -4.51
C GLU A 15 -6.27 -11.98 -3.46
N GLY A 16 -6.39 -12.53 -2.25
CA GLY A 16 -5.61 -12.10 -1.07
C GLY A 16 -4.10 -12.18 -1.27
N GLU A 17 -3.59 -13.21 -1.95
CA GLU A 17 -2.15 -13.33 -2.23
C GLU A 17 -1.62 -12.20 -3.12
N ARG A 18 -2.45 -11.69 -4.05
CA ARG A 18 -2.08 -10.57 -4.92
C ARG A 18 -2.27 -9.22 -4.25
N PHE A 19 -3.28 -9.10 -3.39
CA PHE A 19 -3.68 -7.84 -2.78
C PHE A 19 -3.51 -7.86 -1.25
N ARG A 20 -2.35 -8.30 -0.77
CA ARG A 20 -2.02 -8.41 0.67
C ARG A 20 -2.23 -7.11 1.47
N ALA A 21 -2.15 -5.95 0.82
CA ALA A 21 -2.46 -4.66 1.44
C ALA A 21 -3.89 -4.59 2.00
N ILE A 22 -4.85 -5.30 1.40
CA ILE A 22 -6.23 -5.38 1.89
C ILE A 22 -6.27 -6.09 3.25
N ASP A 23 -5.55 -7.21 3.38
CA ASP A 23 -5.51 -7.98 4.62
C ASP A 23 -4.77 -7.20 5.72
N LEU A 24 -3.70 -6.49 5.36
CA LEU A 24 -2.97 -5.61 6.26
C LEU A 24 -3.86 -4.48 6.79
N ALA A 25 -4.64 -3.83 5.93
CA ALA A 25 -5.58 -2.79 6.33
C ALA A 25 -6.69 -3.33 7.24
N ARG A 26 -7.23 -4.52 6.94
CA ARG A 26 -8.20 -5.18 7.83
C ARG A 26 -7.61 -5.49 9.20
N ALA A 27 -6.37 -5.96 9.26
CA ALA A 27 -5.68 -6.23 10.51
C ALA A 27 -5.46 -4.94 11.32
N ALA A 28 -5.02 -3.85 10.68
CA ALA A 28 -4.85 -2.55 11.33
C ALA A 28 -6.17 -2.01 11.92
N LEU A 29 -7.27 -2.12 11.15
CA LEU A 29 -8.60 -1.71 11.61
C LEU A 29 -9.10 -2.57 12.77
N ALA A 30 -8.87 -3.89 12.71
CA ALA A 30 -9.26 -4.80 13.78
C ALA A 30 -8.44 -4.57 15.06
N GLN A 31 -7.17 -4.21 14.93
CA GLN A 31 -6.30 -3.85 16.06
C GLN A 31 -6.72 -2.53 16.71
N GLY A 32 -7.20 -1.57 15.91
CA GLY A 32 -7.66 -0.27 16.40
C GLY A 32 -6.54 0.59 16.98
N GLY A 33 -6.89 1.54 17.85
CA GLY A 33 -5.94 2.51 18.39
C GLY A 33 -5.23 3.27 17.27
N SER A 34 -3.91 3.41 17.38
CA SER A 34 -3.08 4.09 16.38
C SER A 34 -2.71 3.25 15.14
N ALA A 35 -3.03 1.95 15.10
CA ALA A 35 -2.60 1.08 14.00
C ALA A 35 -3.07 1.55 12.60
N PRO A 36 -4.33 1.99 12.41
CA PRO A 36 -4.77 2.51 11.10
C PRO A 36 -4.01 3.77 10.67
N ALA A 37 -3.68 4.66 11.60
CA ALA A 37 -2.94 5.89 11.33
C ALA A 37 -1.48 5.59 10.95
N ILE A 38 -0.84 4.67 11.69
CA ILE A 38 0.51 4.19 11.38
C ILE A 38 0.56 3.60 9.97
N LEU A 39 -0.42 2.76 9.60
CA LEU A 39 -0.55 2.20 8.26
C LEU A 39 -0.69 3.29 7.20
N SER A 40 -1.60 4.24 7.41
CA SER A 40 -1.89 5.32 6.46
C SER A 40 -0.64 6.16 6.19
N VAL A 41 0.06 6.61 7.25
CA VAL A 41 1.29 7.39 7.11
C VAL A 41 2.40 6.61 6.43
N ALA A 42 2.54 5.33 6.77
CA ALA A 42 3.54 4.49 6.12
C ALA A 42 3.27 4.31 4.62
N ASP A 43 2.00 4.14 4.22
CA ASP A 43 1.59 4.03 2.82
C ASP A 43 1.83 5.34 2.06
N GLU A 44 1.46 6.49 2.64
CA GLU A 44 1.70 7.81 2.05
C GLU A 44 3.19 8.06 1.78
N GLU A 45 4.07 7.77 2.75
CA GLU A 45 5.52 7.95 2.60
C GLU A 45 6.09 6.98 1.55
N ALA A 46 5.62 5.74 1.52
CA ALA A 46 6.06 4.72 0.57
C ALA A 46 5.61 5.04 -0.88
N VAL A 47 4.34 5.42 -1.06
CA VAL A 47 3.80 5.85 -2.35
C VAL A 47 4.50 7.11 -2.84
N ALA A 48 4.71 8.12 -1.98
CA ALA A 48 5.48 9.31 -2.33
C ALA A 48 6.92 8.96 -2.76
N ALA A 49 7.57 8.02 -2.09
CA ALA A 49 8.89 7.52 -2.47
C ALA A 49 8.88 6.80 -3.83
N PHE A 50 7.85 6.00 -4.11
CA PHE A 50 7.68 5.34 -5.40
C PHE A 50 7.47 6.37 -6.53
N LEU A 51 6.57 7.34 -6.33
CA LEU A 51 6.27 8.38 -7.31
C LEU A 51 7.50 9.26 -7.62
N THR A 52 8.38 9.45 -6.62
CA THR A 52 9.66 10.16 -6.77
C THR A 52 10.82 9.26 -7.20
N ARG A 53 10.54 8.01 -7.62
CA ARG A 53 11.52 7.01 -8.10
C ARG A 53 12.62 6.64 -7.10
N ARG A 54 12.38 6.83 -5.81
CA ARG A 54 13.33 6.46 -4.73
C ARG A 54 13.25 4.98 -4.37
N ILE A 55 12.09 4.35 -4.59
CA ILE A 55 11.86 2.91 -4.39
C ILE A 55 11.07 2.33 -5.56
N PRO A 56 11.22 1.03 -5.88
CA PRO A 56 10.35 0.37 -6.85
C PRO A 56 8.94 0.14 -6.27
N PHE A 57 7.94 -0.05 -7.15
CA PHE A 57 6.56 -0.36 -6.73
C PHE A 57 6.47 -1.56 -5.78
N SER A 58 7.26 -2.61 -6.04
CA SER A 58 7.31 -3.83 -5.23
C SER A 58 7.80 -3.60 -3.79
N ALA A 59 8.40 -2.44 -3.50
CA ALA A 59 8.87 -2.07 -2.17
C ALA A 59 7.83 -1.34 -1.32
N ILE A 60 6.69 -0.90 -1.87
CA ILE A 60 5.67 -0.16 -1.12
C ILE A 60 5.17 -0.98 0.06
N LEU A 61 4.60 -2.16 -0.21
CA LEU A 61 4.06 -3.02 0.85
C LEU A 61 5.12 -3.42 1.90
N PRO A 62 6.34 -3.84 1.54
CA PRO A 62 7.40 -4.09 2.52
C PRO A 62 7.78 -2.89 3.40
N VAL A 63 7.69 -1.66 2.90
CA VAL A 63 7.92 -0.45 3.71
C VAL A 63 6.80 -0.29 4.74
N VAL A 64 5.55 -0.49 4.32
CA VAL A 64 4.38 -0.38 5.20
C VAL A 64 4.44 -1.45 6.29
N GLU A 65 4.65 -2.72 5.93
CA GLU A 65 4.75 -3.85 6.87
C GLU A 65 5.86 -3.63 7.90
N GLU A 66 7.06 -3.24 7.47
CA GLU A 66 8.18 -3.00 8.39
C GLU A 66 7.95 -1.76 9.27
N THR A 67 7.23 -0.75 8.79
CA THR A 67 6.87 0.42 9.60
C THR A 67 5.90 0.02 10.70
N MET A 68 4.84 -0.71 10.33
CA MET A 68 3.85 -1.23 11.29
C MET A 68 4.45 -2.20 12.31
N SER A 69 5.48 -2.97 11.93
CA SER A 69 6.16 -3.87 12.88
C SER A 69 7.09 -3.13 13.85
N ARG A 70 7.52 -1.92 13.53
CA ARG A 70 8.48 -1.12 14.32
C ARG A 70 7.79 -0.14 15.26
N VAL A 71 6.70 0.47 14.82
CA VAL A 71 6.00 1.50 15.58
C VAL A 71 4.96 0.85 16.46
N PRO A 72 5.05 1.00 17.80
CA PRO A 72 4.09 0.40 18.70
C PRO A 72 2.71 1.02 18.50
N THR A 73 1.69 0.18 18.50
CA THR A 73 0.30 0.65 18.53
C THR A 73 -0.07 1.04 19.96
N ALA A 74 -0.78 2.16 20.09
CA ALA A 74 -1.26 2.67 21.36
C ALA A 74 -2.73 3.13 21.23
N PRO A 75 -3.49 3.20 22.34
CA PRO A 75 -4.77 3.91 22.36
C PRO A 75 -4.61 5.37 21.95
N ILE A 76 -5.68 5.97 21.40
CA ILE A 76 -5.74 7.39 21.08
C ILE A 76 -6.85 8.00 21.93
N ASP A 77 -6.47 8.76 22.96
CA ASP A 77 -7.41 9.44 23.87
C ASP A 77 -7.51 10.94 23.54
N ARG A 78 -6.49 11.50 22.88
CA ARG A 78 -6.44 12.91 22.48
C ARG A 78 -5.71 13.08 21.14
N PRO A 79 -5.91 14.21 20.42
CA PRO A 79 -5.28 14.44 19.13
C PRO A 79 -3.74 14.36 19.11
N SER A 80 -3.07 14.67 20.23
CA SER A 80 -1.61 14.57 20.31
C SER A 80 -1.09 13.14 20.25
N ASP A 81 -1.86 12.15 20.69
CA ASP A 81 -1.46 10.74 20.66
C ASP A 81 -1.41 10.24 19.21
N LEU A 82 -2.39 10.68 18.41
CA LEU A 82 -2.40 10.44 16.97
C LEU A 82 -1.18 11.10 16.29
N ALA A 83 -0.95 12.38 16.57
CA ALA A 83 0.17 13.12 15.98
C ALA A 83 1.54 12.51 16.35
N GLU A 84 1.66 11.94 17.55
CA GLU A 84 2.85 11.20 17.97
C GLU A 84 3.03 9.90 17.17
N ALA A 85 1.99 9.08 17.07
CA ALA A 85 2.04 7.84 16.28
C ALA A 85 2.36 8.11 14.81
N GLU A 86 1.76 9.15 14.21
CA GLU A 86 2.04 9.57 12.84
C GLU A 86 3.49 10.03 12.65
N ARG A 87 4.04 10.80 13.61
CA ARG A 87 5.44 11.24 13.58
C ARG A 87 6.41 10.06 13.65
N GLU A 88 6.13 9.08 14.51
CA GLU A 88 6.93 7.86 14.62
C GLU A 88 6.85 7.01 13.35
N ALA A 89 5.65 6.82 12.81
CA ALA A 89 5.41 6.12 11.54
C ALA A 89 6.19 6.77 10.39
N ARG A 90 6.12 8.09 10.25
CA ARG A 90 6.87 8.84 9.24
C ARG A 90 8.37 8.61 9.37
N THR A 91 8.89 8.74 10.58
CA THR A 91 10.33 8.54 10.86
C THR A 91 10.78 7.12 10.50
N ALA A 92 10.01 6.11 10.90
CA ALA A 92 10.31 4.71 10.61
C ALA A 92 10.23 4.38 9.11
N ALA A 93 9.19 4.86 8.42
CA ALA A 93 9.02 4.68 6.98
C ALA A 93 10.17 5.32 6.20
N GLN A 94 10.52 6.57 6.51
CA GLN A 94 11.63 7.28 5.86
C GLN A 94 12.97 6.59 6.09
N ALA A 95 13.23 6.09 7.31
CA ALA A 95 14.43 5.32 7.60
C ALA A 95 14.49 4.02 6.77
N ARG A 96 13.35 3.33 6.55
CA ARG A 96 13.30 2.14 5.70
C ARG A 96 13.51 2.50 4.22
N ILE A 97 12.85 3.53 3.73
CA ILE A 97 12.99 4.03 2.35
C ILE A 97 14.46 4.38 2.06
N ALA A 98 15.13 5.08 2.98
CA ALA A 98 16.54 5.45 2.81
C ALA A 98 17.47 4.23 2.66
N ARG A 99 17.22 3.15 3.40
CA ARG A 99 18.01 1.90 3.27
C ARG A 99 17.81 1.20 1.92
N ILE A 100 16.62 1.32 1.33
CA ILE A 100 16.34 0.77 -0.01
C ILE A 100 17.03 1.61 -1.07
N GLY A 101 16.90 2.94 -0.99
CA GLY A 101 17.51 3.88 -1.93
C GLY A 101 19.04 3.86 -1.93
N GLY A 102 19.67 3.59 -0.79
CA GLY A 102 21.13 3.45 -0.67
C GLY A 102 21.71 2.18 -1.32
N ASN A 103 20.87 1.19 -1.65
CA ASN A 103 21.29 -0.13 -2.17
C ASN A 103 20.87 -0.39 -3.63
N ALA A 104 20.26 0.58 -4.31
CA ALA A 104 19.66 0.33 -5.63
C ALA A 104 20.64 0.58 -6.79
N SER A 105 21.21 -0.49 -7.36
CA SER A 105 21.56 -0.53 -8.79
C SER A 105 20.29 -0.90 -9.59
N PRO A 106 19.86 -0.12 -10.59
CA PRO A 106 18.60 -0.37 -11.28
C PRO A 106 18.83 -1.40 -12.39
N THR A 107 18.54 -2.68 -12.12
CA THR A 107 18.34 -3.65 -13.21
C THR A 107 16.84 -3.78 -13.47
N PRO A 108 16.32 -3.26 -14.61
CA PRO A 108 14.92 -3.47 -14.95
C PRO A 108 14.72 -4.94 -15.30
N ARG A 109 14.00 -5.69 -14.44
CA ARG A 109 13.47 -6.99 -14.83
C ARG A 109 12.37 -6.73 -15.86
N ARG A 110 12.65 -7.05 -17.13
CA ARG A 110 11.62 -7.14 -18.17
C ARG A 110 10.54 -8.10 -17.67
N HIS A 111 9.33 -7.61 -17.46
CA HIS A 111 8.18 -8.49 -17.29
C HIS A 111 7.99 -9.23 -18.62
N ALA A 112 8.36 -10.52 -18.64
CA ALA A 112 7.97 -11.43 -19.71
C ALA A 112 6.44 -11.34 -19.84
N GLY A 113 5.97 -11.17 -21.08
CA GLY A 113 4.62 -10.73 -21.41
C GLY A 113 3.52 -11.43 -20.61
N VAL A 114 2.92 -10.69 -19.68
CA VAL A 114 1.59 -11.01 -19.19
C VAL A 114 0.63 -10.68 -20.33
N ARG A 115 0.22 -11.72 -21.06
CA ARG A 115 -0.80 -11.61 -22.09
C ARG A 115 -2.13 -11.41 -21.36
N VAL A 116 -2.62 -10.17 -21.32
CA VAL A 116 -3.98 -9.89 -20.85
C VAL A 116 -4.91 -10.58 -21.85
N PRO A 117 -5.79 -11.52 -21.42
CA PRO A 117 -6.73 -12.13 -22.34
C PRO A 117 -7.68 -11.04 -22.87
N MET A 118 -7.60 -10.77 -24.17
CA MET A 118 -8.58 -9.98 -24.89
C MET A 118 -9.92 -10.70 -24.80
N TYR A 119 -10.94 -10.06 -24.23
CA TYR A 119 -12.31 -10.55 -24.29
C TYR A 119 -12.70 -10.66 -25.77
N GLN A 120 -13.15 -11.84 -26.19
CA GLN A 120 -13.71 -12.01 -27.53
C GLN A 120 -15.07 -11.34 -27.57
N GLU A 121 -15.22 -10.34 -28.44
CA GLU A 121 -16.50 -9.78 -28.83
C GLU A 121 -17.29 -10.85 -29.60
N GLU A 122 -18.15 -11.59 -28.91
CA GLU A 122 -19.22 -12.32 -29.56
C GLU A 122 -20.45 -11.41 -29.66
N ARG A 123 -20.69 -11.03 -30.92
CA ARG A 123 -21.88 -10.40 -31.49
C ARG A 123 -23.17 -10.71 -30.73
N PHE A 124 -23.92 -9.65 -30.44
CA PHE A 124 -25.37 -9.64 -30.63
C PHE A 124 -25.73 -8.42 -31.48
#